data_AF-B9TE38-F1
#
_entry.id   AF-B9TE38-F1
#
_cell.length_a   1.000
_cell.length_b   1.000
_cell.length_c   1.000
_cell.angle_alpha   90.00
_cell.angle_beta   90.00
_cell.angle_gamma   90.00
#
_symmetry.space_group_name_H-M   'P 1'
#
loop_
_entity.id
_entity.type
_entity.pdbx_description
1 polymer ?
#
loop_
_entity_poly.entity_id
_entity_poly.type
_entity_poly.pdbx_seq_one_letter_code
_entity_poly.pdbx_strand_id
1 'polypeptide(L)'
;MFRVDDLGDSLALKPLQQPVPATERTATGVTRQVRAAVTLEGGQSAMLNVVLMADGTLRVQAPESADALSDDLIAALALSALKQQTGVAPTSVRAVMLRRG
;
A
#
# COMPACT_ATOMS: atom_id res chain seq x y z
N MET A 1 -25.40 5.31 5.53
CA MET A 1 -24.27 4.53 4.98
C MET A 1 -24.71 3.06 4.95
N PHE A 2 -24.46 2.34 3.86
CA PHE A 2 -24.91 0.95 3.68
C PHE A 2 -23.71 0.02 3.75
N ARG A 3 -23.84 -1.11 4.43
CA ARG A 3 -22.88 -2.21 4.32
C ARG A 3 -23.32 -3.08 3.16
N VAL A 4 -22.39 -3.38 2.26
CA VAL A 4 -22.61 -4.29 1.14
C VAL A 4 -22.04 -5.64 1.56
N ASP A 5 -22.88 -6.67 1.59
CA ASP A 5 -22.45 -8.05 1.76
C ASP A 5 -22.50 -8.74 0.40
N ASP A 6 -21.38 -9.38 0.03
CA ASP A 6 -21.26 -10.15 -1.20
C ASP A 6 -21.52 -11.62 -0.91
N LEU A 7 -22.54 -12.18 -1.55
CA LEU A 7 -22.96 -13.57 -1.37
C LEU A 7 -22.47 -14.48 -2.51
N GLY A 8 -21.44 -14.05 -3.25
CA GLY A 8 -20.84 -14.79 -4.36
C GLY A 8 -21.42 -14.45 -5.73
N ASP A 9 -22.75 -14.40 -5.88
CA ASP A 9 -23.41 -14.06 -7.16
C ASP A 9 -24.36 -12.84 -7.06
N SER A 10 -24.46 -12.23 -5.87
CA SER A 10 -25.33 -11.07 -5.63
C SER A 10 -24.85 -10.23 -4.45
N LEU A 11 -25.05 -8.91 -4.58
CA LEU A 11 -24.69 -7.91 -3.57
C LEU A 11 -25.94 -7.46 -2.81
N ALA A 12 -25.93 -7.61 -1.48
CA ALA A 12 -27.01 -7.15 -0.61
C ALA A 12 -26.59 -5.90 0.17
N LEU A 13 -27.37 -4.82 0.03
CA LEU A 13 -27.15 -3.54 0.72
C LEU A 13 -28.01 -3.46 1.99
N LYS A 14 -27.37 -3.49 3.16
CA LYS A 14 -28.07 -3.27 4.44
C LYS A 14 -27.77 -1.89 5.01
N PRO A 15 -28.79 -1.06 5.35
CA PRO A 15 -28.57 0.21 6.02
C PRO A 15 -28.03 -0.02 7.43
N LEU A 16 -26.87 0.56 7.72
CA LEU A 16 -26.26 0.51 9.05
C LEU A 16 -27.00 1.48 9.98
N GLN A 17 -27.93 0.97 10.78
CA GLN A 17 -28.44 1.65 11.97
C GLN A 17 -27.71 1.10 13.19
N GLN A 18 -26.53 1.66 13.49
CA GLN A 18 -25.93 1.52 14.82
C GLN A 18 -24.93 2.66 15.05
N PRO A 19 -24.91 3.28 16.24
CA PRO A 19 -23.95 4.31 16.56
C PRO A 19 -22.57 3.65 16.67
N VAL A 20 -21.62 4.11 15.85
CA VAL A 20 -20.22 3.69 15.95
C VAL A 20 -19.69 4.19 17.29
N PRO A 21 -19.26 3.32 18.23
CA PRO A 21 -18.55 3.79 19.41
C PRO A 21 -17.22 4.38 18.95
N ALA A 22 -16.94 5.60 19.38
CA ALA A 22 -15.65 6.25 19.20
C ALA A 22 -14.57 5.35 19.81
N THR A 23 -13.90 4.56 18.97
CA THR A 23 -12.72 3.82 19.38
C THR A 23 -11.53 4.69 19.05
N GLU A 24 -11.06 5.43 20.06
CA GLU A 24 -9.68 5.87 20.12
C GLU A 24 -8.79 4.64 19.97
N ARG A 25 -8.22 4.44 18.78
CA ARG A 25 -7.04 3.60 18.59
C ARG A 25 -6.12 4.34 17.63
N THR A 26 -5.08 4.90 18.22
CA THR A 26 -3.84 5.31 17.56
C THR A 26 -3.39 4.23 16.57
N ALA A 27 -3.75 4.36 15.29
CA ALA A 27 -3.34 3.44 14.25
C ALA A 27 -1.91 3.79 13.77
N THR A 28 -0.94 3.66 14.67
CA THR A 28 0.50 3.68 14.38
C THR A 28 1.01 2.29 14.00
N GLY A 29 0.18 1.47 13.35
CA GLY A 29 0.47 0.08 13.05
C GLY A 29 1.02 -0.09 11.65
N VAL A 30 2.33 -0.33 11.52
CA VAL A 30 2.91 -0.90 10.31
C VAL A 30 2.44 -2.35 10.22
N THR A 31 1.74 -2.71 9.15
CA THR A 31 1.26 -4.08 8.91
C THR A 31 2.37 -4.94 8.32
N ARG A 32 3.11 -4.37 7.36
CA ARG A 32 4.23 -5.01 6.67
C ARG A 32 5.26 -3.97 6.25
N GLN A 33 6.53 -4.35 6.26
CA GLN A 33 7.63 -3.55 5.75
C GLN A 33 8.53 -4.42 4.87
N VAL A 34 8.90 -3.89 3.71
CA VAL A 34 9.80 -4.55 2.75
C VAL A 34 10.82 -3.55 2.21
N ARG A 35 11.96 -4.07 1.79
CA ARG A 35 12.99 -3.31 1.08
C ARG A 35 13.12 -3.87 -0.32
N ALA A 36 12.97 -3.02 -1.32
CA ALA A 36 13.00 -3.41 -2.72
C ALA A 36 14.25 -2.81 -3.38
N ALA A 37 15.17 -3.66 -3.82
CA ALA A 37 16.24 -3.23 -4.70
C ALA A 37 15.69 -3.05 -6.11
N VAL A 38 15.85 -1.85 -6.67
CA VAL A 38 15.45 -1.51 -8.03
C VAL A 38 16.70 -1.17 -8.85
N THR A 39 16.82 -1.80 -10.01
CA THR A 39 17.91 -1.51 -10.95
C THR A 39 17.59 -0.23 -11.70
N LEU A 40 18.54 0.70 -11.70
CA LEU A 40 18.50 1.98 -12.39
C LEU A 40 19.23 1.87 -13.73
N GLU A 41 19.04 2.86 -14.59
CA GLU A 41 19.87 3.01 -15.79
C GLU A 41 21.35 3.14 -15.40
N GLY A 42 22.24 2.49 -16.16
CA GLY A 42 23.67 2.44 -15.84
C GLY A 42 24.09 1.34 -14.85
N GLY A 43 23.19 0.40 -14.50
CA GLY A 43 23.51 -0.77 -13.67
C GLY A 43 23.63 -0.47 -12.17
N GLN A 44 23.31 0.76 -11.77
CA GLN A 44 23.19 1.13 -10.36
C GLN A 44 21.93 0.51 -9.76
N SER A 45 21.89 0.36 -8.44
CA SER A 45 20.70 -0.12 -7.73
C SER A 45 20.30 0.89 -6.66
N ALA A 46 19.02 1.23 -6.60
CA ALA A 46 18.44 2.00 -5.51
C ALA A 46 17.64 1.07 -4.59
N MET A 47 17.62 1.38 -3.29
CA MET A 47 16.83 0.63 -2.31
C MET A 47 15.59 1.45 -1.95
N LEU A 48 14.41 0.98 -2.36
CA LEU A 48 13.14 1.54 -1.96
C LEU A 48 12.73 0.96 -0.60
N ASN A 49 12.32 1.82 0.33
CA ASN A 49 11.68 1.38 1.56
C ASN A 49 10.16 1.42 1.37
N VAL A 50 9.49 0.28 1.53
CA VAL A 50 8.06 0.14 1.26
C VAL A 50 7.38 -0.36 2.53
N VAL A 51 6.37 0.38 2.98
CA VAL A 51 5.66 0.13 4.23
C VAL A 51 4.16 0.12 3.96
N LEU A 52 3.52 -1.03 4.20
CA LEU A 52 2.07 -1.11 4.19
C LEU A 52 1.55 -0.81 5.59
N MET A 53 0.75 0.25 5.68
CA MET A 53 0.09 0.70 6.90
C MET A 53 -1.21 -0.10 7.13
N ALA A 54 -1.69 -0.14 8.37
CA ALA A 54 -2.94 -0.82 8.74
C ALA A 54 -4.21 -0.24 8.09
N ASP A 55 -4.17 1.01 7.65
CA ASP A 55 -5.25 1.67 6.91
C ASP A 55 -5.30 1.27 5.42
N GLY A 56 -4.33 0.47 4.95
CA GLY A 56 -4.17 0.07 3.56
C GLY A 56 -3.34 1.04 2.72
N THR A 57 -2.72 2.06 3.31
CA THR A 57 -1.80 2.96 2.60
C THR A 57 -0.42 2.34 2.45
N LEU A 58 0.07 2.27 1.23
CA LEU A 58 1.44 1.89 0.91
C LEU A 58 2.33 3.13 0.88
N ARG A 59 3.21 3.27 1.86
CA ARG A 59 4.23 4.33 1.90
C ARG A 59 5.48 3.83 1.21
N VAL A 60 5.93 4.55 0.20
CA VAL A 60 7.15 4.25 -0.54
C VAL A 60 8.11 5.41 -0.34
N GLN A 61 9.31 5.11 0.16
CA GLN A 61 10.39 6.07 0.27
C GLN A 61 11.47 5.71 -0.72
N ALA A 62 11.62 6.58 -1.72
CA ALA A 62 12.61 6.48 -2.77
C ALA A 62 13.80 7.40 -2.44
N PRO A 63 15.05 6.91 -2.51
CA PRO A 63 16.23 7.75 -2.34
C PRO A 63 16.49 8.61 -3.59
N GLU A 64 17.26 9.70 -3.49
CA GLU A 64 17.63 10.57 -4.62
C GLU A 64 18.20 9.80 -5.82
N SER A 65 18.88 8.68 -5.59
CA SER A 65 19.38 7.82 -6.66
C SER A 65 18.27 7.29 -7.59
N ALA A 66 17.04 7.20 -7.10
CA ALA A 66 15.86 6.77 -7.85
C ALA A 66 15.09 7.94 -8.50
N ASP A 67 15.58 9.18 -8.44
CA ASP A 67 14.87 10.37 -8.94
C ASP A 67 14.66 10.35 -10.46
N ALA A 68 15.54 9.65 -11.19
CA ALA A 68 15.43 9.39 -12.62
C ALA A 68 14.24 8.47 -12.98
N LEU A 69 13.67 7.75 -12.01
CA LEU A 69 12.48 6.92 -12.24
C LEU A 69 11.21 7.76 -12.16
N SER A 70 10.20 7.41 -12.96
CA SER A 70 8.87 8.02 -12.84
C SER A 70 8.15 7.52 -11.58
N ASP A 71 7.25 8.34 -11.05
CA ASP A 71 6.45 7.99 -9.87
C ASP A 71 5.62 6.71 -10.08
N ASP A 72 5.03 6.53 -11.27
CA ASP A 72 4.30 5.32 -11.66
C ASP A 72 5.18 4.08 -11.64
N LEU A 73 6.41 4.17 -12.15
CA LEU A 73 7.34 3.05 -12.16
C LEU A 73 7.77 2.68 -10.75
N ILE A 74 8.06 3.67 -9.90
CA ILE A 74 8.40 3.44 -8.49
C ILE A 74 7.23 2.75 -7.76
N ALA A 75 6.00 3.21 -7.99
CA ALA A 75 4.80 2.60 -7.40
C ALA A 75 4.60 1.15 -7.85
N ALA A 76 4.76 0.87 -9.16
CA ALA A 76 4.64 -0.47 -9.72
C ALA A 76 5.69 -1.43 -9.15
N LEU A 77 6.94 -0.97 -9.03
CA LEU A 77 8.04 -1.73 -8.42
C LEU A 77 7.80 -2.00 -6.94
N ALA A 78 7.32 -1.00 -6.20
CA ALA A 78 7.00 -1.15 -4.79
C ALA A 78 5.85 -2.15 -4.55
N LEU A 79 4.78 -2.10 -5.36
CA LEU A 79 3.68 -3.05 -5.30
C LEU A 79 4.12 -4.48 -5.65
N SER A 80 4.97 -4.61 -6.68
CA SER A 80 5.52 -5.89 -7.09
C SER A 80 6.39 -6.49 -5.98
N ALA A 81 7.26 -5.69 -5.37
CA ALA A 81 8.10 -6.12 -4.26
C ALA A 81 7.28 -6.48 -3.02
N LEU A 82 6.23 -5.72 -2.71
CA LEU A 82 5.29 -6.04 -1.62
C LEU A 82 4.66 -7.42 -1.84
N LYS A 83 4.13 -7.67 -3.05
CA LYS A 83 3.54 -8.96 -3.40
C LYS A 83 4.54 -10.11 -3.29
N GLN A 84 5.74 -9.93 -3.83
CA GLN A 84 6.77 -10.98 -3.84
C GLN A 84 7.30 -11.31 -2.44
N GLN A 85 7.49 -10.30 -1.59
CA GLN A 85 8.13 -10.49 -0.27
C GLN A 85 7.14 -10.80 0.85
N THR A 86 5.87 -10.38 0.73
CA THR A 86 4.87 -10.55 1.81
C THR A 86 3.67 -11.38 1.43
N GLY A 87 3.50 -11.70 0.14
CA GLY A 87 2.32 -12.37 -0.39
C GLY A 87 1.04 -11.50 -0.37
N VAL A 88 1.13 -10.23 0.04
CA VAL A 88 -0.03 -9.32 0.06
C VAL A 88 -0.45 -8.99 -1.37
N ALA A 89 -1.74 -9.16 -1.65
CA ALA A 89 -2.30 -8.80 -2.95
C ALA A 89 -2.30 -7.26 -3.12
N PRO A 90 -1.96 -6.75 -4.32
CA PRO A 90 -2.05 -5.31 -4.61
C PRO A 90 -3.44 -4.72 -4.36
N THR A 91 -4.50 -5.53 -4.44
CA THR A 91 -5.88 -5.14 -4.13
C THR A 91 -6.12 -4.76 -2.66
N SER A 92 -5.23 -5.17 -1.75
CA SER A 92 -5.26 -4.74 -0.35
C SER A 92 -4.68 -3.33 -0.15
N VAL A 93 -4.02 -2.77 -1.16
CA VAL A 93 -3.49 -1.40 -1.12
C VAL A 93 -4.60 -0.44 -1.57
N ARG A 94 -4.99 0.47 -0.69
CA ARG A 94 -6.03 1.48 -0.94
C ARG A 94 -5.48 2.77 -1.54
N ALA A 95 -4.25 3.11 -1.19
CA ALA A 95 -3.56 4.31 -1.65
C ALA A 95 -2.05 4.09 -1.65
N VAL A 96 -1.34 4.76 -2.55
CA VAL A 96 0.12 4.80 -2.56
C VAL A 96 0.57 6.22 -2.25
N MET A 97 1.42 6.36 -1.23
CA MET A 97 2.06 7.62 -0.87
C MET A 97 3.54 7.49 -1.19
N LEU A 98 3.98 8.22 -2.20
CA LEU A 98 5.38 8.27 -2.59
C LEU A 98 6.06 9.47 -1.94
N ARG A 99 7.23 9.24 -1.34
CA ARG A 99 8.12 10.28 -0.84
C ARG A 99 9.49 10.11 -1.48
N ARG A 100 9.91 11.12 -2.22
CA ARG A 100 11.30 11.30 -2.68
C ARG A 100 12.07 12.02 -1.58
N GLY A 101 13.37 11.76 -1.47
CA GLY A 101 14.24 12.42 -0.50
C GLY A 101 15.68 12.13 -0.79
#